data_AF-A0A2D4YUK1-F1
#
_entry.id   AF-A0A2D4YUK1-F1
#
_cell.length_a   1.000
_cell.length_b   1.000
_cell.length_c   1.000
_cell.angle_alpha   90.00
_cell.angle_beta   90.00
_cell.angle_gamma   90.00
#
_symmetry.space_group_name_H-M   'P 1'
#
loop_
_entity.id
_entity.type
_entity.pdbx_description
1 polymer ?
#
loop_
_entity_poly.entity_id
_entity_poly.type
_entity_poly.pdbx_seq_one_letter_code
_entity_poly.pdbx_strand_id
1 'polypeptide(L)'
;MKKFKELVQSLDEVKKFKLPRGEQEVDSYMEKGAKGKKVPIVIAKKSNKYKVYVDGQELAVYNNEKLARKNAKELIKLLGEDLSDFIEEVLDEPKIEDTLGFSNGLKGNQTYNDVAEKIATIK
;
A
#
# COMPACT_ATOMS: atom_id res chain seq x y z
N MET A 1 -18.90 -37.14 -0.27
CA MET A 1 -18.70 -35.80 -0.87
C MET A 1 -19.16 -34.76 0.15
N LYS A 2 -18.29 -33.83 0.55
CA LYS A 2 -18.69 -32.70 1.40
C LYS A 2 -19.66 -31.82 0.63
N LYS A 3 -20.72 -31.31 1.27
CA LYS A 3 -21.77 -30.55 0.58
C LYS A 3 -21.23 -29.18 0.18
N PHE A 4 -21.68 -28.63 -0.95
CA PHE A 4 -21.27 -27.30 -1.44
C PHE A 4 -21.41 -26.20 -0.37
N LYS A 5 -22.40 -26.33 0.51
CA LYS A 5 -22.61 -25.45 1.67
C LYS A 5 -21.45 -25.47 2.69
N GLU A 6 -20.85 -26.62 2.92
CA GLU A 6 -19.66 -26.78 3.79
C GLU A 6 -18.41 -26.21 3.12
N LEU A 7 -18.31 -26.31 1.78
CA LEU A 7 -17.23 -25.67 1.02
C LEU A 7 -17.33 -24.14 1.08
N VAL A 8 -18.52 -23.58 0.88
CA VAL A 8 -18.75 -22.12 0.96
C VAL A 8 -18.49 -21.60 2.37
N GLN A 9 -18.93 -22.30 3.42
CA GLN A 9 -18.59 -21.94 4.80
C GLN A 9 -17.09 -22.02 5.07
N SER A 10 -16.39 -23.02 4.52
CA SER A 10 -14.93 -23.10 4.66
C SER A 10 -14.20 -21.95 3.95
N LEU A 11 -14.73 -21.45 2.83
CA LEU A 11 -14.19 -20.30 2.10
C LEU A 11 -14.39 -18.98 2.87
N ASP A 12 -15.53 -18.82 3.54
CA ASP A 12 -15.76 -17.66 4.43
C ASP A 12 -14.87 -17.73 5.68
N GLU A 13 -14.60 -18.91 6.21
CA GLU A 13 -13.63 -19.10 7.31
C GLU A 13 -12.17 -18.87 6.88
N VAL A 14 -11.83 -19.10 5.61
CA VAL A 14 -10.48 -18.84 5.07
C VAL A 14 -10.18 -17.33 4.98
N LYS A 15 -11.19 -16.47 4.86
CA LYS A 15 -11.01 -15.01 4.88
C LYS A 15 -10.75 -14.45 6.28
N LYS A 16 -11.09 -15.17 7.35
CA LYS A 16 -10.68 -14.77 8.69
C LYS A 16 -9.20 -15.09 8.87
N PHE A 17 -8.41 -14.06 9.11
CA PHE A 17 -7.01 -14.22 9.49
C PHE A 17 -6.88 -15.24 10.62
N LYS A 18 -6.19 -16.36 10.35
CA LYS A 18 -5.96 -17.40 11.34
C LYS A 18 -4.72 -17.05 12.13
N LEU A 19 -4.90 -16.87 13.44
CA LEU A 19 -3.79 -16.62 14.34
C LEU A 19 -2.78 -17.78 14.34
N PRO A 20 -1.48 -17.49 14.50
CA PRO A 20 -0.46 -18.51 14.66
C PRO A 20 -0.77 -19.43 15.85
N ARG A 21 -0.30 -20.68 15.77
CA ARG A 21 -0.57 -21.70 16.79
C ARG A 21 -0.04 -21.24 18.16
N GLY A 22 -0.89 -21.36 19.18
CA GLY A 22 -0.57 -20.98 20.57
C GLY A 22 -0.77 -19.50 20.88
N GLU A 23 -1.39 -18.73 19.99
CA GLU A 23 -1.78 -17.34 20.22
C GLU A 23 -3.30 -17.25 20.41
N GLN A 24 -3.72 -16.47 21.40
CA GLN A 24 -5.13 -16.27 21.72
C GLN A 24 -5.57 -14.88 21.29
N GLU A 25 -6.68 -14.78 20.56
CA GLU A 25 -7.27 -13.48 20.22
C GLU A 25 -7.74 -12.77 21.49
N VAL A 26 -7.30 -11.52 21.69
CA VAL A 26 -7.73 -10.65 22.79
C VAL A 26 -8.77 -9.66 22.29
N ASP A 27 -8.51 -9.04 21.14
CA ASP A 27 -9.39 -8.06 20.52
C ASP A 27 -9.25 -8.11 18.99
N SER A 28 -10.33 -7.89 18.26
CA SER A 28 -10.31 -7.72 16.81
C SER A 28 -11.31 -6.67 16.36
N TYR A 29 -10.85 -5.77 15.52
CA TYR A 29 -11.67 -4.66 15.04
C TYR A 29 -11.18 -4.15 13.68
N MET A 30 -12.07 -3.46 12.99
CA MET A 30 -11.78 -2.78 11.73
C MET A 30 -11.49 -1.32 12.03
N GLU A 31 -10.26 -0.87 11.81
CA GLU A 31 -9.91 0.56 11.94
C GLU A 31 -9.80 1.21 10.57
N LYS A 32 -10.08 2.51 10.49
CA LYS A 32 -9.84 3.28 9.26
C LYS A 32 -8.34 3.53 9.13
N GLY A 33 -7.71 2.87 8.16
CA GLY A 33 -6.38 3.21 7.66
C GLY A 33 -6.41 4.45 6.76
N ALA A 34 -5.28 4.76 6.12
CA ALA A 34 -5.24 5.91 5.23
C ALA A 34 -6.22 5.82 4.08
N LYS A 35 -6.59 7.02 3.62
CA LYS A 35 -7.57 7.24 2.55
C LYS A 35 -8.93 6.59 2.83
N GLY A 36 -9.25 6.34 4.12
CA GLY A 36 -10.56 5.85 4.57
C GLY A 36 -10.79 4.34 4.38
N LYS A 37 -9.77 3.58 3.96
CA LYS A 37 -9.87 2.12 3.83
C LYS A 37 -9.99 1.48 5.21
N LYS A 38 -10.91 0.53 5.38
CA LYS A 38 -11.03 -0.25 6.62
C LYS A 38 -10.00 -1.37 6.60
N VAL A 39 -9.14 -1.42 7.60
CA VAL A 39 -8.08 -2.41 7.76
C VAL A 39 -8.39 -3.28 8.98
N PRO A 40 -8.34 -4.62 8.86
CA PRO A 40 -8.56 -5.50 10.00
C PRO A 40 -7.34 -5.47 10.92
N ILE A 41 -7.59 -5.23 12.20
CA ILE A 41 -6.63 -5.31 13.28
C ILE A 41 -6.99 -6.50 14.16
N VAL A 42 -6.00 -7.31 14.50
CA VAL A 42 -6.13 -8.38 15.48
C VAL A 42 -5.05 -8.23 16.53
N ILE A 43 -5.45 -8.10 17.79
CA ILE A 43 -4.55 -8.13 18.94
C ILE A 43 -4.59 -9.54 19.52
N ALA A 44 -3.44 -10.21 19.53
CA ALA A 44 -3.31 -11.56 20.05
C ALA A 44 -2.40 -11.57 21.28
N LYS A 45 -2.66 -12.47 22.22
CA LYS A 45 -1.80 -12.73 23.37
C LYS A 45 -1.10 -14.07 23.19
N LYS A 46 0.21 -14.04 23.37
CA LYS A 46 1.06 -15.23 23.42
C LYS A 46 1.83 -15.21 24.73
N SER A 47 1.46 -16.10 25.65
CA SER A 47 2.03 -16.11 27.01
C SER A 47 1.84 -14.74 27.69
N ASN A 48 2.93 -13.99 27.94
CA ASN A 48 2.89 -12.67 28.59
C ASN A 48 3.11 -11.49 27.63
N LYS A 49 3.05 -11.72 26.31
CA LYS A 49 3.23 -10.68 25.29
C LYS A 49 1.97 -10.54 24.44
N TYR A 50 1.71 -9.31 24.00
CA TYR A 50 0.62 -8.93 23.10
C TYR A 50 1.20 -8.62 21.73
N LYS A 51 0.71 -9.27 20.69
CA LYS A 51 1.10 -9.05 19.31
C LYS A 51 -0.01 -8.33 18.57
N VAL A 52 0.37 -7.39 17.71
CA VAL A 52 -0.56 -6.66 16.86
C VAL A 52 -0.37 -7.14 15.43
N TYR A 53 -1.47 -7.64 14.86
CA TYR A 53 -1.60 -8.01 13.47
C TYR A 53 -2.43 -6.96 12.74
N VAL A 54 -1.92 -6.46 11.63
CA VAL A 54 -2.62 -5.54 10.73
C VAL A 54 -2.66 -6.20 9.36
N ASP A 55 -3.86 -6.38 8.81
CA ASP A 55 -4.06 -7.11 7.55
C ASP A 55 -3.41 -8.50 7.53
N GLY A 56 -3.35 -9.14 8.69
CA GLY A 56 -2.72 -10.45 8.90
C GLY A 56 -1.19 -10.45 8.99
N GLN A 57 -0.54 -9.28 8.95
CA GLN A 57 0.91 -9.17 9.17
C GLN A 57 1.22 -8.76 10.62
N GLU A 58 2.17 -9.45 11.26
CA GLU A 58 2.68 -9.07 12.58
C GLU A 58 3.53 -7.80 12.45
N LEU A 59 3.09 -6.71 13.05
CA LEU A 59 3.86 -5.45 13.02
C LEU A 59 4.70 -5.27 14.28
N ALA A 60 4.15 -5.61 15.44
CA ALA A 60 4.77 -5.26 16.71
C ALA A 60 4.32 -6.15 17.87
N VAL A 61 5.17 -6.18 18.91
CA VAL A 61 4.96 -6.94 20.15
C VAL A 61 5.06 -6.01 21.35
N TYR A 62 4.15 -6.15 22.31
CA TYR A 62 3.99 -5.30 23.48
C TYR A 62 3.86 -6.13 24.75
N ASN A 63 4.17 -5.53 25.89
CA ASN A 63 4.00 -6.16 27.20
C ASN A 63 2.62 -5.90 27.83
N ASN A 64 1.82 -5.00 27.23
CA ASN A 64 0.55 -4.57 27.77
C ASN A 64 -0.48 -4.36 26.64
N GLU A 65 -1.72 -4.79 26.88
CA GLU A 65 -2.85 -4.68 25.96
C GLU A 65 -3.18 -3.23 25.61
N LYS A 66 -3.24 -2.33 26.61
CA LYS A 66 -3.57 -0.92 26.39
C LYS A 66 -2.55 -0.24 25.47
N LEU A 67 -1.27 -0.60 25.65
CA LEU A 67 -0.17 -0.10 24.84
C LEU A 67 -0.25 -0.65 23.41
N ALA A 68 -0.55 -1.94 23.26
CA ALA A 68 -0.76 -2.57 21.96
C ALA A 68 -1.88 -1.89 21.17
N ARG A 69 -3.01 -1.60 21.81
CA ARG A 69 -4.16 -0.96 21.16
C ARG A 69 -3.87 0.48 20.70
N LYS A 70 -3.22 1.27 21.56
CA LYS A 70 -2.85 2.66 21.23
C LYS A 70 -1.87 2.69 20.04
N ASN A 71 -0.83 1.86 20.11
CA ASN A 71 0.19 1.83 19.07
C ASN A 71 -0.32 1.19 17.77
N ALA A 72 -1.24 0.21 17.82
CA ALA A 72 -1.86 -0.35 16.62
C ALA A 72 -2.53 0.74 15.76
N LYS A 73 -3.22 1.67 16.42
CA LYS A 73 -3.87 2.81 15.77
C LYS A 73 -2.87 3.79 15.17
N GLU A 74 -1.79 4.08 15.89
CA GLU A 74 -0.71 4.95 15.41
C GLU A 74 0.02 4.30 14.21
N LEU A 75 0.34 3.01 14.28
CA LEU A 75 0.99 2.26 13.20
C LEU A 75 0.17 2.29 11.91
N ILE A 76 -1.14 2.08 11.98
CA ILE A 76 -2.03 2.10 10.82
C ILE A 76 -2.16 3.49 10.21
N LYS A 77 -2.06 4.52 11.04
CA LYS A 77 -2.04 5.91 10.57
C LYS A 77 -0.74 6.19 9.81
N LEU A 78 0.40 5.82 10.38
CA LEU A 78 1.73 5.99 9.77
C LEU A 78 1.89 5.21 8.46
N LEU A 79 1.61 3.90 8.48
CA LEU A 79 1.59 3.05 7.27
C LEU A 79 0.67 3.60 6.19
N GLY A 80 -0.38 4.27 6.63
CA GLY A 80 -1.32 4.90 5.75
C GLY A 80 -0.77 6.16 5.08
N GLU A 81 -0.23 7.10 5.86
CA GLU A 81 0.33 8.37 5.40
C GLU A 81 1.56 8.13 4.50
N ASP A 82 2.51 7.30 4.94
CA ASP A 82 3.75 7.04 4.19
C ASP A 82 3.49 6.36 2.83
N LEU A 83 2.53 5.42 2.77
CA LEU A 83 2.20 4.75 1.51
C LEU A 83 1.40 5.66 0.56
N SER A 84 0.55 6.55 1.09
CA SER A 84 -0.16 7.51 0.24
C SER A 84 0.77 8.53 -0.36
N ASP A 85 1.70 9.05 0.43
CA ASP A 85 2.64 10.09 0.00
C ASP A 85 3.64 9.50 -1.00
N PHE A 86 4.12 8.27 -0.76
CA PHE A 86 4.94 7.54 -1.74
C PHE A 86 4.21 7.27 -3.06
N ILE A 87 2.94 6.87 -3.01
CA ILE A 87 2.16 6.63 -4.22
C ILE A 87 1.90 7.94 -4.97
N GLU A 88 1.65 9.05 -4.26
CA GLU A 88 1.51 10.37 -4.89
C GLU A 88 2.82 10.85 -5.50
N GLU A 89 3.95 10.66 -4.83
CA GLU A 89 5.29 10.96 -5.36
C GLU A 89 5.65 10.12 -6.60
N VAL A 90 5.25 8.84 -6.63
CA VAL A 90 5.53 7.94 -7.76
C VAL A 90 4.52 8.11 -8.90
N LEU A 91 3.26 8.43 -8.61
CA LEU A 91 2.21 8.63 -9.62
C LEU A 91 2.18 10.06 -10.18
N ASP A 92 2.69 11.05 -9.46
CA ASP A 92 3.10 12.31 -10.09
C ASP A 92 4.29 11.99 -10.97
N GLU A 93 3.99 11.66 -12.24
CA GLU A 93 4.99 11.59 -13.28
C GLU A 93 5.88 12.83 -13.16
N PRO A 94 7.22 12.70 -13.21
CA PRO A 94 8.05 13.89 -13.33
C PRO A 94 7.56 14.59 -14.59
N LYS A 95 6.92 15.75 -14.41
CA LYS A 95 6.70 16.69 -15.51
C LYS A 95 8.09 17.08 -15.94
N ILE A 96 8.66 16.33 -16.87
CA ILE A 96 9.84 16.73 -17.61
C ILE A 96 9.34 17.96 -18.35
N GLU A 97 9.52 19.13 -17.75
CA GLU A 97 9.42 20.38 -18.47
C GLU A 97 10.41 20.25 -19.62
N ASP A 98 9.86 20.15 -20.82
CA ASP A 98 10.60 20.05 -22.06
C ASP A 98 11.27 21.40 -22.31
N THR A 99 12.32 21.67 -21.52
CA THR A 99 13.15 22.88 -21.58
C THR A 99 13.88 23.01 -22.92
N LEU A 100 13.85 21.95 -23.73
CA LEU A 100 14.50 21.87 -25.04
C LEU A 100 13.50 21.84 -26.21
N GLY A 101 12.19 21.89 -25.95
CA GLY A 101 11.17 22.08 -26.98
C GLY A 101 11.05 20.96 -28.03
N PHE A 102 11.42 19.73 -27.69
CA PHE A 102 11.38 18.59 -28.62
C PHE A 102 9.98 17.97 -28.78
N SER A 103 8.99 18.38 -27.98
CA SER A 103 7.61 17.87 -27.99
C SER A 103 6.72 18.46 -29.08
N ASN A 104 7.17 19.48 -29.81
CA ASN A 104 6.57 19.80 -31.10
C ASN A 104 7.17 18.86 -32.15
N GLY A 105 6.57 17.68 -32.28
CA GLY A 105 6.80 16.78 -33.42
C GLY A 105 6.83 17.57 -34.72
N LEU A 106 7.73 17.18 -35.63
CA LEU A 106 7.98 17.82 -36.93
C LEU A 106 6.68 18.42 -37.49
N LYS A 107 6.53 19.75 -37.36
CA LYS A 107 5.45 20.47 -38.04
C LYS A 107 5.65 20.22 -39.53
N GLY A 108 4.57 19.76 -40.18
CA GLY A 108 4.58 19.18 -41.51
C GLY A 108 5.46 19.90 -42.54
N ASN A 109 6.03 19.07 -43.42
CA ASN A 109 6.86 19.40 -44.58
C ASN A 109 8.29 19.91 -44.31
N GLN A 110 8.92 19.51 -43.20
CA GLN A 110 10.39 19.59 -43.09
C GLN A 110 11.00 18.21 -43.35
N THR A 111 11.88 18.14 -44.34
CA THR A 111 12.69 16.95 -44.61
C THR A 111 13.96 16.99 -43.78
N TYR A 112 14.59 15.84 -43.54
CA TYR A 112 15.84 15.74 -42.78
C TYR A 112 16.96 16.64 -43.33
N ASN A 113 16.93 16.98 -44.61
CA ASN A 113 17.86 17.90 -45.24
C ASN A 113 17.71 19.35 -44.75
N ASP A 114 16.48 19.80 -44.45
CA ASP A 114 16.21 21.17 -43.97
C ASP A 114 16.74 21.38 -42.53
N VAL A 115 16.74 20.32 -41.72
CA VAL A 115 17.30 20.34 -40.36
C VAL A 115 18.83 20.36 -40.41
N ALA A 116 19.44 19.61 -41.35
CA ALA A 116 20.89 19.56 -41.53
C ALA A 116 21.48 20.90 -42.00
N GLU A 117 20.82 21.62 -42.91
CA GLU A 117 21.25 22.97 -43.32
C GLU A 117 21.18 23.98 -42.18
N LYS A 118 20.15 23.92 -41.33
CA LYS A 118 20.03 24.79 -40.16
C LYS A 118 21.16 24.59 -39.15
N ILE A 119 21.55 23.34 -38.89
CA ILE A 119 22.65 23.03 -37.97
C ILE A 119 24.00 23.50 -38.56
N ALA A 120 24.18 23.39 -39.88
CA ALA A 120 25.40 23.85 -40.55
C ALA A 120 25.56 25.39 -40.61
N THR A 121 24.46 26.14 -40.49
CA THR A 121 24.46 27.62 -40.56
C THR A 121 24.66 28.28 -39.19
N ILE A 122 24.54 27.51 -38.09
CA ILE A 122 24.90 27.98 -36.75
C ILE A 122 26.44 27.93 -36.63
N LYS A 123 27.09 29.04 -36.98
CA LYS A 123 28.46 29.38 -36.62
C LYS A 123 28.47 30.59 -35.71
#